data_AF-N0BFH8-F1
#
_entry.id   AF-N0BFH8-F1
#
_cell.length_a   1.000
_cell.length_b   1.000
_cell.length_c   1.000
_cell.angle_alpha   90.00
_cell.angle_beta   90.00
_cell.angle_gamma   90.00
#
_symmetry.space_group_name_H-M   'P 1'
#
loop_
_entity.id
_entity.type
_entity.pdbx_description
1 polymer ?
#
loop_
_entity_poly.entity_id
_entity_poly.type
_entity_poly.pdbx_seq_one_letter_code
_entity_poly.pdbx_strand_id
1 'polypeptide(L)'
;MKCAAPDAELLRQLADIPEVRLSGFSVREGLAGTGVTVLKGRNYFGSWRATVQGELVWTFADLSEPGRTVASVDEALRYTLLLILASIAKTHNIRPKITRTG
;
A
#
# COMPACT_ATOMS: atom_id res chain seq x y z
N MET A 1 33.34 7.08 13.55
CA MET A 1 32.00 7.02 12.94
C MET A 1 31.00 6.65 14.03
N LYS A 2 30.18 7.60 14.48
CA LYS A 2 29.05 7.33 15.39
C LYS A 2 27.81 7.84 14.67
N CYS A 3 26.91 6.94 14.28
CA CYS A 3 25.59 7.34 13.81
C CYS A 3 24.91 8.08 14.96
N ALA A 4 24.49 9.32 14.71
CA ALA A 4 23.78 10.11 15.70
C ALA A 4 22.45 9.41 16.01
N ALA A 5 22.16 9.18 17.29
CA ALA A 5 20.84 8.73 17.71
C ALA A 5 19.81 9.84 17.42
N PRO A 6 18.58 9.49 16.99
CA PRO A 6 17.54 10.48 16.75
C PRO A 6 17.24 11.24 18.04
N ASP A 7 17.12 12.57 17.90
CA ASP A 7 16.93 13.47 19.02
C ASP A 7 15.55 13.28 19.67
N ALA A 8 15.44 13.55 20.96
CA ALA A 8 14.24 13.32 21.77
C ALA A 8 13.03 14.14 21.27
N GLU A 9 13.26 15.28 20.62
CA GLU A 9 12.21 16.10 20.01
C GLU A 9 11.60 15.41 18.78
N LEU A 10 12.38 14.66 18.00
CA LEU A 10 11.87 13.85 16.89
C LEU A 10 10.93 12.74 17.39
N LEU A 11 11.28 12.09 18.51
CA LEU A 11 10.44 11.04 19.09
C LEU A 11 9.13 11.60 19.65
N ARG A 12 9.16 12.83 20.19
CA ARG A 12 7.96 13.55 20.64
C ARG A 12 7.04 13.92 19.48
N GLN A 13 7.62 14.40 18.37
CA GLN A 13 6.87 14.70 17.14
C GLN A 13 6.24 13.46 16.50
N LEU A 14 6.89 12.28 16.59
CA LEU A 14 6.35 11.02 16.09
C LEU A 14 5.17 10.49 16.93
N ALA A 15 5.14 10.76 18.23
CA ALA A 15 4.04 10.36 19.12
C ALA A 15 2.75 11.20 18.90
N ASP A 16 2.88 12.40 18.33
CA ASP A 16 1.76 13.24 17.87
C ASP A 16 1.21 12.80 16.49
N ILE A 17 1.83 11.80 15.84
CA ILE A 17 1.35 11.23 14.56
C ILE A 17 0.29 10.16 14.85
N PRO A 18 -0.96 10.32 14.37
CA PRO A 18 -2.01 9.36 14.65
C PRO A 18 -1.78 8.00 13.97
N GLU A 19 -2.19 6.97 14.72
CA GLU A 19 -2.27 5.56 14.36
C GLU A 19 -2.97 5.30 13.02
N VAL A 20 -2.49 4.27 12.30
CA VAL A 20 -2.74 4.09 10.87
C VAL A 20 -4.11 3.45 10.60
N ARG A 21 -5.11 4.28 10.29
CA ARG A 21 -6.05 3.95 9.19
C ARG A 21 -5.34 4.30 7.87
N LEU A 22 -4.97 3.31 7.06
CA LEU A 22 -4.56 3.55 5.67
C LEU A 22 -5.78 4.14 4.94
N SER A 23 -5.82 5.46 4.76
CA SER A 23 -7.03 6.19 4.34
C SER A 23 -7.62 5.62 3.05
N GLY A 24 -8.74 4.92 3.18
CA GLY A 24 -9.42 4.30 2.06
C GLY A 24 -8.74 3.06 1.50
N PHE A 25 -7.86 2.36 2.23
CA PHE A 25 -7.47 1.00 1.89
C PHE A 25 -7.96 0.02 2.95
N SER A 26 -8.39 -1.17 2.52
CA SER A 26 -8.73 -2.26 3.43
C SER A 26 -8.25 -3.59 2.85
N VAL A 27 -7.95 -4.53 3.74
CA VAL A 27 -7.48 -5.88 3.38
C VAL A 27 -8.49 -6.90 3.91
N ARG A 28 -8.74 -7.95 3.12
CA ARG A 28 -9.63 -9.06 3.46
C ARG A 28 -9.02 -10.38 3.01
N GLU A 29 -9.47 -11.48 3.59
CA GLU A 29 -9.14 -12.81 3.09
C GLU A 29 -9.64 -12.99 1.64
N GLY A 30 -8.84 -13.68 0.81
CA GLY A 30 -9.18 -13.95 -0.58
C GLY A 30 -10.34 -14.95 -0.70
N LEU A 31 -11.21 -14.75 -1.71
CA LEU A 31 -12.42 -15.56 -1.97
C LEU A 31 -12.22 -17.08 -2.07
N ALA A 32 -11.00 -17.55 -2.35
CA ALA A 32 -10.66 -18.97 -2.53
C ALA A 32 -9.72 -19.53 -1.44
N GLY A 33 -9.53 -18.81 -0.31
CA GLY A 33 -8.94 -19.38 0.90
C GLY A 33 -7.41 -19.45 1.01
N THR A 34 -6.66 -18.91 0.05
CA THR A 34 -5.18 -18.84 0.14
C THR A 34 -4.64 -17.55 -0.45
N GLY A 35 -5.02 -16.42 0.15
CA GLY A 35 -4.57 -15.11 -0.31
C GLY A 35 -5.20 -13.94 0.44
N VAL A 36 -4.82 -12.73 0.05
CA VAL A 36 -5.38 -11.50 0.57
C VAL A 36 -5.84 -10.58 -0.55
N THR A 37 -7.03 -10.02 -0.41
CA THR A 37 -7.59 -9.01 -1.29
C THR A 37 -7.39 -7.64 -0.68
N VAL A 38 -6.84 -6.72 -1.47
CA VAL A 38 -6.67 -5.31 -1.11
C VAL A 38 -7.71 -4.48 -1.88
N LEU A 39 -8.41 -3.63 -1.15
CA LEU A 39 -9.42 -2.72 -1.68
C LEU A 39 -8.95 -1.27 -1.51
N LYS A 40 -9.28 -0.41 -2.48
CA LYS A 40 -9.22 1.05 -2.35
C LYS A 40 -10.65 1.59 -2.27
N GLY A 41 -11.09 1.97 -1.08
CA GLY A 41 -12.47 2.30 -0.75
C GLY A 41 -13.33 1.05 -0.83
N ARG A 42 -14.23 1.02 -1.80
CA ARG A 42 -15.05 -0.16 -2.14
C ARG A 42 -14.58 -0.87 -3.42
N ASN A 43 -13.54 -0.35 -4.07
CA ASN A 43 -13.05 -0.86 -5.34
C ASN A 43 -11.94 -1.89 -5.12
N TYR A 44 -11.92 -2.94 -5.94
CA TYR A 44 -10.81 -3.88 -5.99
C TYR A 44 -9.54 -3.14 -6.42
N PHE A 45 -8.46 -3.30 -5.66
CA PHE A 45 -7.15 -2.71 -5.97
C PHE A 45 -6.17 -3.76 -6.46
N GLY A 46 -6.18 -4.92 -5.81
CA GLY A 46 -5.41 -6.09 -6.23
C GLY A 46 -5.48 -7.20 -5.18
N SER A 47 -4.81 -8.31 -5.42
CA SER A 47 -4.73 -9.42 -4.48
C SER A 47 -3.41 -10.15 -4.54
N TRP A 48 -3.02 -10.73 -3.41
CA TRP A 48 -2.00 -11.76 -3.33
C TRP A 48 -2.66 -13.13 -3.32
N ARG A 49 -2.07 -14.08 -4.04
CA ARG A 49 -2.41 -15.50 -3.98
C ARG A 49 -1.16 -16.33 -3.71
N ALA A 50 -1.29 -17.33 -2.84
CA ALA A 50 -0.23 -18.31 -2.65
C ALA A 50 -0.23 -19.34 -3.80
N THR A 51 0.95 -19.65 -4.33
CA THR A 51 1.13 -20.75 -5.27
C THR A 51 1.31 -22.07 -4.52
N VAL A 52 1.19 -23.19 -5.24
CA VAL A 52 1.49 -24.54 -4.71
C VAL A 52 2.94 -24.69 -4.25
N GLN A 53 3.85 -23.84 -4.75
CA GLN A 53 5.26 -23.82 -4.38
C GLN A 53 5.55 -22.89 -3.20
N GLY A 54 4.54 -22.21 -2.64
CA GLY A 54 4.68 -21.31 -1.49
C GLY A 54 5.07 -19.87 -1.84
N GLU A 55 5.15 -19.54 -3.14
CA GLU A 55 5.36 -18.16 -3.58
C GLU A 55 4.07 -17.34 -3.48
N LEU A 56 4.19 -16.03 -3.44
CA LEU A 56 3.07 -15.10 -3.43
C LEU A 56 3.02 -14.35 -4.76
N VAL A 57 1.86 -14.35 -5.41
CA VAL A 57 1.63 -13.67 -6.69
C VAL A 57 0.64 -12.53 -6.50
N TRP A 58 1.08 -11.32 -6.80
CA TRP A 58 0.27 -10.11 -6.86
C TRP A 58 -0.42 -10.00 -8.20
N THR A 59 -1.71 -9.70 -8.18
CA THR A 59 -2.52 -9.38 -9.36
C THR A 59 -3.25 -8.06 -9.13
N PHE A 60 -3.06 -7.11 -10.03
CA PHE A 60 -3.77 -5.84 -10.01
C PHE A 60 -5.25 -5.99 -10.39
N ALA A 61 -6.05 -5.00 -10.02
CA ALA A 61 -7.41 -4.87 -10.54
C ALA A 61 -7.43 -4.58 -12.04
N ASP A 62 -6.48 -3.76 -12.52
CA ASP A 62 -6.23 -3.57 -13.94
C ASP A 62 -5.28 -4.66 -14.43
N LEU A 63 -5.81 -5.59 -15.24
CA LEU A 63 -5.04 -6.72 -15.77
C LEU A 63 -4.00 -6.30 -16.83
N SER A 64 -3.99 -5.04 -17.26
CA SER A 64 -2.93 -4.49 -18.09
C SER A 64 -1.65 -4.16 -17.30
N GLU A 65 -1.75 -3.99 -15.97
CA GLU A 65 -0.59 -3.80 -15.10
C GLU A 65 0.10 -5.15 -14.84
N PRO A 66 1.43 -5.24 -15.01
CA PRO A 66 2.16 -6.48 -14.77
C PRO A 66 2.10 -6.85 -13.28
N GLY A 67 1.71 -8.09 -13.00
CA GLY A 67 1.75 -8.65 -11.65
C GLY A 67 3.17 -8.78 -11.09
N ARG A 68 3.28 -9.31 -9.88
CA ARG A 68 4.58 -9.55 -9.23
C ARG A 68 4.58 -10.85 -8.45
N THR A 69 5.61 -11.67 -8.63
CA THR A 69 5.86 -12.84 -7.78
C THR A 69 6.95 -12.52 -6.76
N VAL A 70 6.75 -12.95 -5.52
CA VAL A 70 7.71 -12.82 -4.42
C VAL A 70 7.79 -14.12 -3.62
N ALA A 71 8.95 -14.39 -3.03
CA ALA A 71 9.19 -15.62 -2.29
C ALA A 71 8.84 -15.55 -0.79
N SER A 72 8.54 -14.35 -0.27
CA SER A 72 8.32 -14.14 1.17
C SER A 72 7.18 -13.17 1.47
N VAL A 73 6.60 -13.33 2.66
CA VAL A 73 5.55 -12.44 3.18
C VAL A 73 6.09 -11.02 3.40
N ASP A 74 7.32 -10.87 3.90
CA ASP A 74 7.96 -9.56 4.09
C ASP A 74 8.08 -8.77 2.78
N GLU A 75 8.48 -9.43 1.69
CA GLU A 75 8.51 -8.81 0.37
C GLU A 75 7.12 -8.42 -0.12
N ALA A 76 6.12 -9.27 0.10
CA ALA A 76 4.74 -9.00 -0.27
C ALA A 76 4.19 -7.77 0.49
N LEU A 77 4.44 -7.69 1.80
CA LEU A 77 4.04 -6.56 2.63
C LEU A 77 4.73 -5.27 2.19
N ARG A 78 6.06 -5.30 2.03
CA ARG A 78 6.83 -4.15 1.56
C ARG A 78 6.34 -3.66 0.21
N TYR A 79 6.11 -4.56 -0.74
CA TYR A 79 5.59 -4.20 -2.05
C TYR A 79 4.19 -3.59 -1.98
N THR A 80 3.31 -4.17 -1.16
CA THR A 80 1.94 -3.65 -0.97
C THR A 80 1.95 -2.22 -0.41
N LEU A 81 2.80 -1.95 0.58
CA LEU A 81 2.96 -0.60 1.13
C LEU A 81 3.45 0.40 0.07
N LEU A 82 4.44 0.00 -0.76
CA LEU A 82 4.92 0.84 -1.85
C LEU A 82 3.83 1.14 -2.89
N LEU A 83 2.97 0.16 -3.22
CA LEU A 83 1.84 0.36 -4.13
C LEU A 83 0.81 1.34 -3.55
N ILE A 84 0.50 1.22 -2.26
CA ILE A 84 -0.42 2.13 -1.58
C ILE A 84 0.15 3.56 -1.58
N LEU A 85 1.42 3.73 -1.19
CA LEU A 85 2.09 5.03 -1.21
C LEU A 85 2.10 5.65 -2.61
N ALA A 86 2.40 4.87 -3.65
CA ALA A 86 2.35 5.33 -5.04
C ALA A 86 0.93 5.73 -5.46
N SER A 87 -0.11 5.00 -5.04
CA SER A 87 -1.51 5.32 -5.32
C SER A 87 -1.96 6.61 -4.63
N ILE A 88 -1.52 6.83 -3.40
CA ILE A 88 -1.75 8.06 -2.64
C ILE A 88 -1.07 9.23 -3.36
N ALA A 89 0.21 9.10 -3.69
CA ALA A 89 0.97 10.12 -4.41
C ALA A 89 0.33 10.50 -5.76
N LYS A 90 -0.12 9.52 -6.55
CA LYS A 90 -0.87 9.76 -7.81
C LYS A 90 -2.16 10.56 -7.55
N THR A 91 -2.88 10.25 -6.49
CA THR A 91 -4.14 10.93 -6.15
C THR A 91 -3.89 12.40 -5.77
N HIS A 92 -2.80 12.69 -5.04
CA HIS A 92 -2.44 14.07 -4.65
C HIS A 92 -1.81 14.91 -5.78
N ASN A 93 -1.24 14.29 -6.82
CA ASN A 93 -0.71 14.99 -7.98
C ASN A 93 -1.78 15.42 -9.01
N ILE A 94 -3.05 15.07 -8.81
CA ILE A 94 -4.17 15.61 -9.58
C ILE A 94 -4.56 16.96 -8.95
N ARG A 95 -3.96 18.07 -9.43
CA ARG A 95 -4.32 19.44 -9.00
C ARG A 95 -5.83 19.69 -9.18
N PRO A 96 -6.47 20.47 -8.27
CA PRO A 96 -7.80 20.98 -8.53
C PRO A 96 -7.79 21.84 -9.80
N LYS A 97 -8.79 21.66 -10.68
CA LYS A 97 -9.10 22.66 -11.71
C LYS A 97 -9.41 23.97 -10.98
N ILE A 98 -8.53 24.95 -11.12
CA ILE A 98 -8.84 26.33 -10.74
C ILE A 98 -9.91 26.80 -11.72
N THR A 99 -11.17 26.72 -11.30
CA THR A 99 -12.27 27.40 -12.01
C THR A 99 -12.11 28.88 -11.74
N ARG A 100 -11.48 29.60 -12.67
CA ARG A 100 -11.36 31.05 -12.62
C ARG A 100 -12.76 31.62 -12.88
N THR A 101 -13.42 32.07 -11.82
CA THR A 101 -14.58 32.96 -11.90
C THR A 101 -14.09 34.36 -11.56
N GLY A 102 -14.26 35.28 -12.50
CA GLY A 102 -13.73 36.65 -12.48
C GLY A 102 -13.50 37.13 -13.89
#